data_AF-A0A7X9EJA1-F1
#
_entry.id   AF-A0A7X9EJA1-F1
#
_cell.length_a   1.000
_cell.length_b   1.000
_cell.length_c   1.000
_cell.angle_alpha   90.00
_cell.angle_beta   90.00
_cell.angle_gamma   90.00
#
_symmetry.space_group_name_H-M   'P 1'
#
loop_
_entity.id
_entity.type
_entity.pdbx_description
1 polymer ?
#
loop_
_entity_poly.entity_id
_entity_poly.type
_entity_poly.pdbx_seq_one_letter_code
_entity_poly.pdbx_strand_id
1 'polypeptide(L)'
;MKDMYSDSIVSEDDLKIYKKSLHENDKDTMYELGCRLGDSIANSCKRVEFHNLEVKGAFKKIVEKFPRIFDVLSDAVGENYVKRLQEGLK
;
A
#
# COMPACT_ATOMS: atom_id res chain seq x y z
N MET A 1 -10.58 -2.00 14.42
CA MET A 1 -9.23 -1.79 13.85
C MET A 1 -9.38 -0.65 12.85
N LYS A 2 -8.54 0.40 12.88
CA LYS A 2 -8.61 1.47 11.88
C LYS A 2 -7.58 1.17 10.80
N ASP A 3 -8.02 1.10 9.56
CA ASP A 3 -7.16 0.78 8.43
C ASP A 3 -6.36 2.00 7.99
N MET A 4 -5.13 1.76 7.52
CA MET A 4 -4.25 2.81 7.01
C MET A 4 -4.73 3.36 5.65
N TYR A 5 -5.39 2.52 4.86
CA TYR A 5 -5.89 2.86 3.53
C TYR A 5 -7.41 2.96 3.56
N SER A 6 -7.93 4.05 4.11
CA SER A 6 -9.37 4.20 4.30
C SER A 6 -10.13 4.20 2.96
N ASP A 7 -11.29 3.55 2.94
CA ASP A 7 -12.17 3.41 1.78
C ASP A 7 -11.50 2.71 0.57
N SER A 8 -10.37 2.02 0.76
CA SER A 8 -9.77 1.23 -0.31
C SER A 8 -10.71 0.08 -0.72
N ILE A 9 -10.88 -0.09 -2.02
CA ILE A 9 -11.69 -1.15 -2.59
C ILE A 9 -10.76 -2.29 -2.99
N VAL A 10 -11.12 -3.48 -2.53
CA VAL A 10 -10.39 -4.72 -2.82
C VAL A 10 -11.39 -5.76 -3.30
N SER A 11 -11.05 -6.48 -4.37
CA SER A 11 -11.85 -7.59 -4.87
C SER A 11 -11.89 -8.72 -3.83
N GLU A 12 -13.09 -9.12 -3.40
CA GLU A 12 -13.26 -10.24 -2.46
C GLU A 12 -12.75 -11.55 -3.06
N ASP A 13 -12.92 -11.74 -4.37
CA ASP A 13 -12.43 -12.92 -5.09
C ASP A 13 -10.89 -12.96 -5.09
N ASP A 14 -10.23 -11.85 -5.42
CA ASP A 14 -8.76 -11.78 -5.39
C ASP A 14 -8.24 -12.02 -3.97
N LEU A 15 -8.91 -11.48 -2.96
CA LEU A 15 -8.53 -11.70 -1.56
C LEU A 15 -8.70 -13.17 -1.14
N LYS A 16 -9.76 -13.83 -1.60
CA LYS A 16 -10.02 -15.25 -1.33
C LYS A 16 -8.96 -16.13 -1.99
N ILE A 17 -8.63 -15.86 -3.25
CA ILE A 17 -7.60 -16.62 -3.97
C ILE A 17 -6.22 -16.37 -3.35
N TYR A 18 -5.92 -15.12 -2.96
CA TYR A 18 -4.67 -14.79 -2.27
C TYR A 18 -4.52 -15.57 -0.96
N LYS A 19 -5.57 -15.58 -0.11
CA LYS A 19 -5.57 -16.33 1.15
C LYS A 19 -5.40 -17.84 0.95
N LYS A 20 -6.04 -18.39 -0.09
CA LYS A 20 -5.87 -19.81 -0.46
C LYS A 20 -4.42 -20.09 -0.88
N SER A 21 -3.86 -19.28 -1.77
CA SER A 21 -2.49 -19.41 -2.27
C SER A 21 -1.46 -19.30 -1.15
N LEU A 22 -1.70 -18.39 -0.19
CA LEU A 22 -0.88 -18.26 1.02
C LEU A 22 -0.90 -19.54 1.87
N HIS A 23 -2.07 -20.17 2.04
CA HIS A 23 -2.20 -21.41 2.80
C HIS A 23 -1.55 -22.60 2.10
N GLU A 24 -1.66 -22.67 0.78
CA GLU A 24 -1.09 -23.73 -0.06
C GLU A 24 0.40 -23.50 -0.38
N ASN A 25 0.97 -22.36 0.04
CA ASN A 25 2.34 -21.94 -0.25
C ASN A 25 2.63 -21.85 -1.77
N ASP A 26 1.61 -21.50 -2.56
CA ASP A 26 1.75 -21.15 -3.96
C ASP A 26 2.27 -19.71 -4.07
N LYS A 27 3.60 -19.59 -4.18
CA LYS A 27 4.29 -18.30 -4.13
C LYS A 27 4.03 -17.45 -5.36
N ASP A 28 3.86 -18.07 -6.53
CA ASP A 28 3.71 -17.35 -7.80
C ASP A 28 2.35 -16.68 -7.83
N THR A 29 1.29 -17.43 -7.56
CA THR A 29 -0.08 -16.88 -7.48
C THR A 29 -0.22 -15.88 -6.33
N MET A 30 0.41 -16.15 -5.18
CA MET A 30 0.42 -15.21 -4.05
C MET A 30 1.10 -13.89 -4.45
N TYR A 31 2.22 -13.93 -5.15
CA TYR A 31 2.94 -12.73 -5.58
C TYR A 31 2.11 -11.90 -6.56
N GLU A 32 1.58 -12.52 -7.62
CA GLU A 32 0.78 -11.83 -8.63
C GLU A 32 -0.47 -11.17 -8.03
N LEU A 33 -1.18 -11.89 -7.17
CA LEU A 33 -2.35 -11.35 -6.48
C LEU A 33 -1.95 -10.28 -5.47
N GLY A 34 -0.84 -10.44 -4.76
CA GLY A 34 -0.33 -9.42 -3.85
C GLY A 34 -0.08 -8.09 -4.56
N CYS A 35 0.56 -8.12 -5.73
CA CYS A 35 0.74 -6.93 -6.58
C CYS A 35 -0.61 -6.32 -6.99
N ARG A 36 -1.54 -7.12 -7.52
CA ARG A 36 -2.86 -6.65 -7.96
C ARG A 36 -3.69 -6.03 -6.83
N LEU A 37 -3.63 -6.62 -5.63
CA LEU A 37 -4.27 -6.10 -4.44
C LEU A 37 -3.63 -4.78 -4.01
N GLY A 38 -2.30 -4.70 -4.01
CA GLY A 38 -1.56 -3.47 -3.72
C GLY A 38 -1.92 -2.32 -4.67
N ASP A 39 -1.97 -2.60 -5.97
CA ASP A 39 -2.39 -1.63 -6.99
C ASP A 39 -3.84 -1.18 -6.79
N SER A 40 -4.74 -2.12 -6.51
CA SER A 40 -6.16 -1.81 -6.24
C SER A 40 -6.30 -0.88 -5.04
N ILE A 41 -5.57 -1.15 -3.94
CA ILE A 41 -5.56 -0.31 -2.74
C ILE A 41 -4.99 1.08 -3.05
N ALA A 42 -3.83 1.13 -3.71
CA ALA A 42 -3.15 2.38 -4.01
C ALA A 42 -4.02 3.29 -4.91
N ASN A 43 -4.72 2.71 -5.87
CA ASN A 43 -5.59 3.46 -6.78
C ASN A 43 -6.90 3.90 -6.14
N SER A 44 -7.50 3.07 -5.26
CA SER A 44 -8.83 3.34 -4.70
C SER A 44 -8.85 4.09 -3.36
N CYS A 45 -7.77 4.03 -2.56
CA CYS A 45 -7.79 4.63 -1.22
C CYS A 45 -8.00 6.15 -1.27
N LYS A 46 -8.89 6.71 -0.45
CA LYS A 46 -9.10 8.17 -0.48
C LYS A 46 -7.95 8.95 0.16
N ARG A 47 -7.33 8.35 1.17
CA ARG A 47 -6.27 8.95 1.98
C ARG A 47 -5.43 7.86 2.64
N VAL A 48 -4.20 8.23 3.00
CA VAL A 48 -3.29 7.39 3.79
C VAL A 48 -3.26 7.92 5.22
N GLU A 49 -3.72 7.10 6.17
CA GLU A 49 -3.81 7.45 7.59
C GLU A 49 -2.81 6.65 8.42
N PHE A 50 -1.80 7.32 8.95
CA PHE A 50 -0.91 6.70 9.92
C PHE A 50 -1.50 6.78 11.33
N HIS A 51 -2.04 5.66 11.81
CA HIS A 51 -2.57 5.57 13.19
C HIS A 51 -1.46 5.36 14.23
N ASN A 52 -0.32 4.77 13.83
CA ASN A 52 0.84 4.61 14.69
C ASN A 52 1.87 5.73 14.42
N LEU A 53 2.07 6.60 15.40
CA LEU A 53 2.96 7.76 15.29
C LEU A 53 4.45 7.38 15.20
N GLU A 54 4.87 6.27 15.81
CA GLU A 54 6.24 5.77 15.69
C GLU A 54 6.53 5.30 14.27
N VAL A 55 5.58 4.58 13.66
CA VAL A 55 5.66 4.15 12.26
C VAL A 55 5.68 5.37 11.33
N LYS A 56 4.79 6.36 11.56
CA LYS A 56 4.80 7.63 10.80
C LYS A 56 6.16 8.32 10.89
N GLY A 57 6.68 8.47 12.10
CA GLY A 57 7.96 9.14 12.36
C GLY A 57 9.14 8.41 11.74
N ALA A 58 9.18 7.09 11.83
CA ALA A 58 10.22 6.27 11.22
C ALA A 58 10.18 6.37 9.69
N PHE A 59 8.99 6.25 9.08
CA PHE A 59 8.82 6.37 7.64
C PHE A 59 9.20 7.78 7.15
N LYS A 60 8.76 8.83 7.85
CA LYS A 60 9.09 10.22 7.55
C LYS A 60 10.61 10.44 7.52
N LYS A 61 11.35 9.94 8.51
CA LYS A 61 12.82 10.01 8.54
C LYS A 61 13.47 9.32 7.34
N ILE A 62 12.92 8.18 6.90
CA ILE A 62 13.44 7.44 5.74
C ILE A 62 13.26 8.26 4.47
N VAL A 63 12.06 8.77 4.22
CA VAL A 63 11.77 9.52 2.98
C VAL A 63 12.42 10.91 2.96
N GLU A 64 12.63 11.53 4.12
CA GLU A 64 13.43 12.77 4.22
C GLU A 64 14.91 12.52 3.93
N LYS A 65 15.45 11.38 4.38
CA LYS A 65 16.83 10.98 4.09
C LYS A 65 17.02 10.54 2.63
N PHE A 66 15.98 9.97 2.02
CA PHE A 66 16.02 9.38 0.68
C PHE A 66 14.79 9.81 -0.15
N PRO A 67 14.73 11.07 -0.62
CA PRO A 67 13.53 11.60 -1.29
C PRO A 67 13.18 10.88 -2.60
N ARG A 68 14.18 10.29 -3.28
CA ARG A 68 13.99 9.50 -4.51
C ARG A 68 13.12 8.25 -4.33
N ILE A 69 12.83 7.84 -3.09
CA ILE A 69 11.85 6.78 -2.83
C ILE A 69 10.48 7.16 -3.42
N PHE A 70 10.12 8.44 -3.46
CA PHE A 70 8.87 8.86 -4.06
C PHE A 70 8.84 8.67 -5.59
N ASP A 71 9.98 8.76 -6.27
CA ASP A 71 10.06 8.49 -7.71
C ASP A 71 9.75 7.01 -7.97
N VAL A 72 10.37 6.12 -7.20
CA VAL A 72 10.13 4.66 -7.28
C VAL A 72 8.69 4.30 -6.97
N LEU A 73 8.11 4.91 -5.92
CA LEU A 73 6.70 4.70 -5.59
C LEU A 73 5.77 5.25 -6.67
N SER A 74 6.12 6.39 -7.26
CA SER A 74 5.33 6.98 -8.35
C SER A 74 5.32 6.09 -9.58
N ASP A 75 6.48 5.52 -9.95
CA ASP A 75 6.57 4.59 -11.08
C ASP A 75 5.81 3.29 -10.82
N ALA A 76 5.80 2.81 -9.57
CA ALA A 76 5.15 1.56 -9.21
C ALA A 76 3.62 1.68 -9.07
N VAL A 77 3.13 2.71 -8.37
CA VAL A 77 1.70 2.81 -7.97
C VAL A 77 1.05 4.14 -8.33
N GLY A 78 1.76 5.01 -9.06
CA GLY A 78 1.24 6.26 -9.60
C GLY A 78 1.36 7.48 -8.67
N GLU A 79 1.50 8.66 -9.28
CA GLU A 79 1.66 9.94 -8.58
C GLU A 79 0.52 10.26 -7.60
N ASN A 80 -0.70 9.85 -7.91
CA ASN A 80 -1.87 10.15 -7.08
C ASN A 80 -1.76 9.47 -5.71
N TYR A 81 -1.23 8.24 -5.66
CA TYR A 81 -0.97 7.58 -4.39
C TYR A 81 0.13 8.31 -3.61
N VAL A 82 1.22 8.69 -4.28
CA VAL A 82 2.34 9.43 -3.66
C VAL A 82 1.86 10.74 -3.03
N LYS A 83 0.99 11.50 -3.70
CA LYS A 83 0.40 12.74 -3.14
C LYS A 83 -0.37 12.45 -1.85
N ARG A 84 -1.27 11.46 -1.85
CA ARG A 84 -2.04 11.03 -0.66
C ARG A 84 -1.13 10.55 0.48
N LEU A 85 -0.05 9.84 0.15
CA LEU A 85 0.96 9.40 1.12
C LEU A 85 1.70 10.57 1.75
N GLN A 86 2.16 11.53 0.94
CA GLN A 86 2.83 12.75 1.42
C GLN A 86 1.92 13.59 2.31
N GLU A 87 0.63 13.68 1.98
CA GLU A 87 -0.37 14.32 2.85
C GLU A 87 -0.52 13.60 4.18
N GLY A 88 -0.58 12.26 4.19
CA GLY A 88 -0.63 11.47 5.43
C GLY A 88 0.60 11.61 6.33
N LEU A 89 1.74 11.99 5.76
CA LEU A 89 3.01 12.21 6.48
C LEU A 89 3.16 13.63 7.07
N LYS A 90 2.35 14.60 6.62
CA LYS A 90 2.27 15.92 7.24
C LYS A 90 1.66 15.80 8.64
#